data_AF-A0AAQ3NYX6-F1
#
_entry.id   AF-A0AAQ3NYX6-F1
#
_cell.length_a   1.000
_cell.length_b   1.000
_cell.length_c   1.000
_cell.angle_alpha   90.00
_cell.angle_beta   90.00
_cell.angle_gamma   90.00
#
_symmetry.space_group_name_H-M   'P 1'
#
loop_
_entity.id
_entity.type
_entity.pdbx_description
1 polymer ?
#
loop_
_entity_poly.entity_id
_entity_poly.type
_entity_poly.pdbx_seq_one_letter_code
_entity_poly.pdbx_strand_id
1 'polypeptide(L)'
;MNEFLRHNPVKFNGKATPDEADDWICCNEKIFAAIECSEAQKLVFATYMLAGEAEHWWRGLQMEMEARGEVASWENFKAKFLERYFPDNAKMDREAEFMTLQQGNMSVEAYKERFEYLARFYTQNVTEQWKCRKFERGLRHNLLRALILLKINKLTKLVEQAKVVERIEEKGRMMRIQKGSFSGGKTMKKPYERPQPINQWTPKCFQCGGNHL
;
A
#
# COMPACT_ATOMS: atom_id res chain seq x y z
N MET A 1 10.49 -34.27 -13.74
CA MET A 1 10.82 -33.29 -14.79
C MET A 1 9.68 -33.05 -15.77
N ASN A 2 9.22 -34.06 -16.52
CA ASN A 2 8.10 -33.87 -17.46
C ASN A 2 6.82 -33.34 -16.79
N GLU A 3 6.53 -33.82 -15.59
CA GLU A 3 5.38 -33.34 -14.80
C GLU A 3 5.55 -31.87 -14.35
N PHE A 4 6.72 -31.52 -13.83
CA PHE A 4 7.07 -30.12 -13.50
C PHE A 4 6.87 -29.18 -14.69
N LEU A 5 7.33 -29.56 -15.89
CA LEU A 5 7.19 -28.73 -17.10
C LEU A 5 5.73 -28.58 -17.57
N ARG A 6 4.83 -29.52 -17.26
CA ARG A 6 3.40 -29.39 -17.57
C ARG A 6 2.72 -28.24 -16.83
N HIS A 7 3.30 -27.80 -15.71
CA HIS A 7 2.83 -26.62 -14.97
C HIS A 7 3.33 -25.29 -15.55
N ASN A 8 4.06 -25.32 -16.69
CA ASN A 8 4.63 -24.15 -17.36
C ASN A 8 5.42 -23.23 -16.42
N PRO A 9 6.45 -23.76 -15.72
CA PRO A 9 7.32 -22.95 -14.89
C PRO A 9 7.97 -21.84 -15.73
N VAL A 10 8.12 -20.67 -15.13
CA VAL A 10 8.71 -19.50 -15.80
C VAL A 10 10.23 -19.59 -15.75
N LYS A 11 10.92 -19.24 -16.84
CA LYS A 11 12.38 -19.13 -16.84
C LYS A 11 12.85 -17.84 -16.17
N PHE A 12 13.95 -17.90 -15.43
CA PHE A 12 14.54 -16.73 -14.78
C PHE A 12 15.89 -16.39 -15.39
N ASN A 13 16.03 -15.17 -15.92
CA ASN A 13 17.21 -14.75 -16.70
C ASN A 13 18.16 -13.81 -15.96
N GLY A 14 17.85 -13.43 -14.71
CA GLY A 14 18.62 -12.50 -13.89
C GLY A 14 18.29 -11.01 -14.08
N LYS A 15 17.33 -10.66 -14.95
CA LYS A 15 16.95 -9.26 -15.24
C LYS A 15 15.61 -8.84 -14.63
N ALA A 16 14.99 -9.70 -13.84
CA ALA A 16 13.72 -9.43 -13.19
C ALA A 16 13.86 -8.39 -12.08
N THR A 17 12.76 -7.72 -11.74
CA THR A 17 12.69 -6.90 -10.53
C THR A 17 12.80 -7.77 -9.26
N PRO A 18 13.17 -7.19 -8.11
CA PRO A 18 13.24 -7.95 -6.85
C PRO A 18 11.94 -8.69 -6.50
N ASP A 19 10.79 -8.05 -6.73
CA ASP A 19 9.47 -8.63 -6.49
C ASP A 19 9.20 -9.82 -7.41
N GLU A 20 9.58 -9.72 -8.70
CA GLU A 20 9.44 -10.82 -9.65
C GLU A 20 10.39 -11.99 -9.33
N ALA A 21 11.55 -11.72 -8.72
CA ALA A 21 12.46 -12.76 -8.25
C ALA A 21 11.87 -13.54 -7.06
N ASP A 22 11.25 -12.83 -6.10
CA ASP A 22 10.48 -13.45 -5.01
C ASP A 22 9.30 -14.29 -5.54
N ASP A 23 8.54 -13.72 -6.48
CA ASP A 23 7.43 -14.40 -7.14
C ASP A 23 7.88 -15.66 -7.89
N TRP A 24 9.05 -15.63 -8.52
CA TRP A 24 9.62 -16.80 -9.18
C TRP A 24 9.91 -17.94 -8.20
N ILE A 25 10.48 -17.65 -7.03
CA ILE A 25 10.69 -18.66 -5.98
C ILE A 25 9.34 -19.22 -5.50
N CYS A 26 8.38 -18.35 -5.17
CA CYS A 26 7.06 -18.76 -4.70
C CYS A 26 6.33 -19.64 -5.72
N CYS A 27 6.42 -19.32 -7.02
CA CYS A 27 5.85 -20.13 -8.09
C CYS A 27 6.48 -21.52 -8.17
N ASN A 28 7.81 -21.62 -8.09
CA ASN A 28 8.50 -22.90 -8.08
C ASN A 28 8.10 -23.74 -6.86
N GLU A 29 8.06 -23.15 -5.66
CA GLU A 29 7.65 -23.85 -4.43
C GLU A 29 6.21 -24.37 -4.51
N LYS A 30 5.31 -23.59 -5.12
CA LYS A 30 3.92 -24.02 -5.36
C LYS A 30 3.86 -25.22 -6.30
N ILE A 31 4.65 -25.22 -7.38
CA ILE A 31 4.70 -26.37 -8.30
C ILE A 31 5.31 -27.58 -7.59
N PHE A 32 6.40 -27.41 -6.83
CA PHE A 32 7.03 -28.48 -6.06
C PHE A 32 6.06 -29.13 -5.07
N ALA A 33 5.25 -28.33 -4.38
CA ALA A 33 4.22 -28.84 -3.49
C ALA A 33 3.13 -29.61 -4.26
N ALA A 34 2.71 -29.10 -5.42
CA ALA A 34 1.67 -29.74 -6.23
C ALA A 34 2.07 -31.11 -6.80
N ILE A 35 3.35 -31.30 -7.10
CA ILE A 35 3.89 -32.56 -7.68
C ILE A 35 4.65 -33.41 -6.65
N GLU A 36 4.56 -33.06 -5.37
CA GLU A 36 5.24 -33.75 -4.25
C GLU A 36 6.75 -33.96 -4.48
N CYS A 37 7.44 -32.91 -4.93
CA CYS A 37 8.87 -32.94 -5.19
C CYS A 37 9.69 -33.25 -3.92
N SER A 38 10.61 -34.22 -4.04
CA SER A 38 11.64 -34.44 -3.01
C SER A 38 12.66 -33.28 -2.95
N GLU A 39 13.31 -33.09 -1.80
CA GLU A 39 14.33 -32.04 -1.60
C GLU A 39 15.44 -32.06 -2.66
N ALA A 40 15.89 -33.26 -3.06
CA ALA A 40 16.91 -33.42 -4.09
C ALA A 40 16.42 -32.99 -5.49
N GLN A 41 15.12 -33.16 -5.79
CA GLN A 41 14.55 -32.79 -7.08
C GLN A 41 14.30 -31.28 -7.20
N LYS A 42 13.93 -30.59 -6.11
CA LYS A 42 13.63 -29.15 -6.10
C LYS A 42 14.76 -28.33 -6.71
N LEU A 43 15.99 -28.56 -6.24
CA LEU A 43 17.16 -27.83 -6.74
C LEU A 43 17.39 -28.09 -8.23
N VAL A 44 17.30 -29.35 -8.67
CA VAL A 44 17.51 -29.72 -10.08
C VAL A 44 16.48 -29.06 -10.98
N PHE A 45 15.21 -29.04 -10.57
CA PHE A 45 14.14 -28.45 -11.37
C PHE A 45 14.23 -26.93 -11.43
N ALA A 46 14.52 -26.27 -10.31
CA ALA A 46 14.68 -24.82 -10.28
C ALA A 46 15.89 -24.34 -11.09
N THR A 47 17.04 -25.00 -10.95
CA THR A 47 18.27 -24.62 -11.65
C THR A 47 18.16 -24.86 -13.15
N TYR A 48 17.39 -25.86 -13.59
CA TYR A 48 17.03 -26.03 -15.00
C TYR A 48 16.20 -24.87 -15.56
N MET A 49 15.43 -24.17 -14.72
CA MET A 49 14.63 -23.01 -15.13
C MET A 49 15.42 -21.70 -15.13
N LEU A 50 16.67 -21.71 -14.69
CA LEU A 50 17.57 -20.58 -14.90
C LEU A 50 17.96 -20.49 -16.38
N ALA A 51 18.19 -19.27 -16.83
CA ALA A 51 18.68 -18.99 -18.17
C ALA A 51 19.61 -17.78 -18.13
N GLY A 52 20.41 -17.58 -19.18
CA GLY A 52 21.20 -16.36 -19.33
C GLY A 52 22.12 -16.12 -18.13
N GLU A 53 22.17 -14.88 -17.62
CA GLU A 53 23.11 -14.50 -16.55
C GLU A 53 22.88 -15.29 -15.25
N ALA A 54 21.63 -15.57 -14.90
CA ALA A 54 21.31 -16.31 -13.68
C ALA A 54 21.83 -17.75 -13.71
N GLU A 55 21.80 -18.40 -14.87
CA GLU A 55 22.36 -19.75 -15.03
C GLU A 55 23.89 -19.74 -14.86
N HIS A 56 24.57 -18.76 -15.47
CA HIS A 56 26.03 -18.62 -15.36
C HIS A 56 26.46 -18.32 -13.92
N TRP A 57 25.73 -17.43 -13.25
CA TRP A 57 25.95 -17.09 -11.85
C TRP A 57 25.81 -18.33 -10.95
N TRP A 58 24.71 -19.07 -11.08
CA TRP A 58 24.50 -20.26 -10.25
C TRP A 58 25.56 -21.33 -10.48
N ARG A 59 25.94 -21.58 -11.74
CA ARG A 59 26.99 -22.54 -12.09
C ARG A 59 28.34 -22.18 -11.45
N GLY A 60 28.71 -20.90 -11.47
CA GLY A 60 29.93 -20.42 -10.82
C GLY A 60 29.89 -20.57 -9.31
N LEU A 61 28.77 -20.19 -8.68
CA LEU A 61 28.56 -20.33 -7.24
C LEU A 61 28.60 -21.80 -6.81
N GLN A 62 27.97 -22.70 -7.57
CA GLN A 62 27.97 -24.12 -7.30
C GLN A 62 29.39 -24.71 -7.34
N MET A 63 30.23 -24.34 -8.32
CA MET A 63 31.63 -24.75 -8.37
C MET A 63 32.42 -24.27 -7.15
N GLU A 64 32.16 -23.05 -6.70
CA GLU A 64 32.81 -22.48 -5.51
C GLU A 64 32.39 -23.20 -4.21
N MET A 65 31.11 -23.54 -4.10
CA MET A 65 30.57 -24.34 -2.99
C MET A 65 31.19 -25.74 -2.96
N GLU A 66 31.26 -26.41 -4.11
CA GLU A 66 31.88 -27.73 -4.25
C GLU A 66 33.37 -27.71 -3.85
N ALA A 67 34.11 -26.66 -4.22
CA ALA A 67 35.50 -26.47 -3.82
C ALA A 67 35.67 -26.28 -2.29
N ARG A 68 34.64 -25.77 -1.61
CA ARG A 68 34.58 -25.66 -0.13
C ARG A 68 34.03 -26.90 0.56
N GLY A 69 33.59 -27.92 -0.18
CA GLY A 69 32.93 -29.11 0.36
C GLY A 69 31.50 -28.84 0.85
N GLU A 70 30.87 -27.76 0.41
CA GLU A 70 29.48 -27.43 0.72
C GLU A 70 28.54 -28.17 -0.25
N VAL A 71 27.51 -28.82 0.28
CA VAL A 71 26.49 -29.49 -0.54
C VAL A 71 25.44 -28.46 -0.97
N ALA A 72 25.22 -28.35 -2.28
CA ALA A 72 24.14 -27.54 -2.82
C ALA A 72 22.77 -28.15 -2.47
N SER A 73 21.90 -27.37 -1.84
CA SER A 73 20.53 -27.72 -1.49
C SER A 73 19.56 -26.67 -2.01
N TRP A 74 18.27 -27.01 -2.09
CA TRP A 74 17.22 -26.04 -2.44
C TRP A 74 17.22 -24.83 -1.50
N GLU A 75 17.34 -25.05 -0.19
CA GLU A 75 17.36 -23.99 0.81
C GLU A 75 18.56 -23.05 0.65
N ASN A 76 19.77 -23.59 0.43
CA ASN A 76 20.95 -22.76 0.18
C ASN A 76 20.84 -22.00 -1.14
N PHE A 77 20.33 -22.64 -2.19
CA PHE A 77 20.04 -21.98 -3.47
C PHE A 77 19.07 -20.80 -3.26
N LYS A 78 17.93 -21.03 -2.60
CA LYS A 78 16.91 -20.01 -2.34
C LYS A 78 17.48 -18.85 -1.55
N ALA A 79 18.26 -19.11 -0.50
CA ALA A 79 18.92 -18.07 0.29
C ALA A 79 19.87 -17.22 -0.57
N LYS A 80 20.76 -17.86 -1.35
CA LYS A 80 21.72 -17.18 -2.22
C LYS A 80 21.05 -16.44 -3.38
N PHE A 81 19.97 -16.99 -3.91
CA PHE A 81 19.16 -16.39 -4.97
C PHE A 81 18.49 -15.11 -4.48
N LEU A 82 17.84 -15.16 -3.31
CA LEU A 82 17.19 -13.99 -2.73
C LEU A 82 18.22 -12.94 -2.27
N GLU A 83 19.38 -13.35 -1.77
CA GLU A 83 20.49 -12.43 -1.47
C GLU A 83 20.94 -11.65 -2.73
N ARG A 84 21.00 -12.32 -3.89
CA ARG A 84 21.47 -11.75 -5.15
C ARG A 84 20.43 -10.90 -5.87
N TYR A 85 19.19 -11.38 -5.94
CA TYR A 85 18.12 -10.79 -6.78
C TYR A 85 17.06 -10.04 -5.98
N PHE A 86 17.01 -10.23 -4.67
CA PHE A 86 16.19 -9.44 -3.74
C PHE A 86 17.04 -8.89 -2.60
N PRO A 87 17.99 -7.98 -2.88
CA PRO A 87 18.92 -7.45 -1.90
C PRO A 87 18.22 -6.69 -0.77
N ASP A 88 18.92 -6.54 0.36
CA ASP A 88 18.33 -5.97 1.58
C ASP A 88 17.84 -4.54 1.42
N ASN A 89 18.45 -3.72 0.56
CA ASN A 89 17.93 -2.39 0.25
C ASN A 89 16.52 -2.46 -0.37
N ALA A 90 16.29 -3.36 -1.32
CA ALA A 90 14.98 -3.56 -1.93
C ALA A 90 13.95 -4.11 -0.91
N LYS A 91 14.39 -5.00 0.00
CA LYS A 91 13.53 -5.45 1.11
C LYS A 91 13.15 -4.28 2.02
N MET A 92 14.14 -3.47 2.42
CA MET A 92 13.92 -2.28 3.24
C MET A 92 12.98 -1.29 2.58
N ASP A 93 13.11 -1.07 1.26
CA ASP A 93 12.20 -0.22 0.49
C ASP A 93 10.76 -0.75 0.54
N ARG A 94 10.56 -2.06 0.38
CA ARG A 94 9.24 -2.70 0.49
C ARG A 94 8.66 -2.60 1.90
N GLU A 95 9.48 -2.80 2.93
CA GLU A 95 9.05 -2.63 4.31
C GLU A 95 8.69 -1.18 4.62
N ALA A 96 9.47 -0.22 4.15
CA ALA A 96 9.19 1.20 4.29
C ALA A 96 7.89 1.59 3.57
N GLU A 97 7.69 1.08 2.35
CA GLU A 97 6.45 1.24 1.60
C GLU A 97 5.26 0.66 2.38
N PHE A 98 5.40 -0.54 2.95
CA PHE A 98 4.36 -1.15 3.77
C PHE A 98 4.03 -0.30 5.01
N MET A 99 5.06 0.15 5.71
CA MET A 99 4.92 0.94 6.95
C MET A 99 4.28 2.30 6.71
N THR A 100 4.53 2.90 5.55
CA THR A 100 3.94 4.18 5.14
C THR A 100 2.67 4.06 4.32
N LEU A 101 2.25 2.83 3.96
CA LEU A 101 1.06 2.59 3.14
C LEU A 101 -0.20 3.23 3.74
N GLN A 102 -0.84 4.07 2.94
CA GLN A 102 -2.12 4.75 3.20
C GLN A 102 -3.11 4.44 2.08
N GLN A 103 -4.40 4.40 2.40
CA GLN A 103 -5.48 4.21 1.43
C GLN A 103 -5.47 5.31 0.37
N GLY A 104 -5.21 6.56 0.75
CA GLY A 104 -5.19 7.69 -0.19
C GLY A 104 -6.49 7.78 -0.99
N ASN A 105 -6.39 7.77 -2.32
CA ASN A 105 -7.55 7.80 -3.23
C ASN A 105 -8.02 6.39 -3.66
N MET A 106 -7.38 5.33 -3.19
CA MET A 106 -7.76 3.95 -3.52
C MET A 106 -9.11 3.59 -2.88
N SER A 107 -9.84 2.69 -3.54
CA SER A 107 -10.94 1.99 -2.89
C SER A 107 -10.40 1.15 -1.72
N VAL A 108 -11.27 0.79 -0.77
CA VAL A 108 -10.86 -0.12 0.31
C VAL A 108 -10.35 -1.45 -0.25
N GLU A 109 -10.88 -1.91 -1.38
CA GLU A 109 -10.42 -3.16 -2.00
C GLU A 109 -9.01 -3.05 -2.58
N ALA A 110 -8.75 -2.02 -3.39
CA ALA A 110 -7.41 -1.80 -3.95
C ALA A 110 -6.37 -1.56 -2.84
N TYR A 111 -6.77 -0.87 -1.76
CA TYR A 111 -5.92 -0.72 -0.57
C TYR A 111 -5.64 -2.06 0.12
N LYS A 112 -6.63 -2.94 0.25
CA LYS A 112 -6.48 -4.29 0.80
C LYS A 112 -5.57 -5.16 -0.03
N GLU A 113 -5.71 -5.15 -1.35
CA GLU A 113 -4.81 -5.87 -2.26
C GLU A 113 -3.38 -5.36 -2.13
N ARG A 114 -3.17 -4.04 -2.10
CA ARG A 114 -1.83 -3.45 -1.91
C ARG A 114 -1.25 -3.77 -0.54
N PHE A 115 -2.08 -3.80 0.50
CA PHE A 115 -1.67 -4.16 1.85
C PHE A 115 -1.20 -5.62 1.92
N GLU A 116 -1.97 -6.56 1.38
CA GLU A 116 -1.61 -7.98 1.34
C GLU A 116 -0.35 -8.22 0.51
N TYR A 117 -0.24 -7.54 -0.63
CA TYR A 117 0.94 -7.57 -1.47
C TYR A 117 2.20 -7.16 -0.70
N LEU A 118 2.18 -6.01 -0.02
CA LEU A 118 3.35 -5.52 0.70
C LEU A 118 3.62 -6.30 1.99
N ALA A 119 2.59 -6.84 2.63
CA ALA A 119 2.72 -7.65 3.85
C ALA A 119 3.54 -8.93 3.63
N ARG A 120 3.62 -9.45 2.39
CA ARG A 120 4.40 -10.65 2.07
C ARG A 120 5.91 -10.44 2.25
N PHE A 121 6.37 -9.20 2.10
CA PHE A 121 7.79 -8.84 2.19
C PHE A 121 8.21 -8.42 3.60
N TYR A 122 7.26 -8.32 4.54
CA TYR A 122 7.54 -7.81 5.87
C TYR A 122 8.12 -8.92 6.75
N THR A 123 9.35 -8.73 7.23
CA THR A 123 10.14 -9.76 7.92
C THR A 123 9.72 -10.01 9.37
N GLN A 124 8.99 -9.06 9.99
CA GLN A 124 8.61 -9.16 11.39
C GLN A 124 7.34 -10.01 11.58
N ASN A 125 7.23 -10.67 12.72
CA ASN A 125 6.05 -11.46 13.07
C ASN A 125 4.78 -10.60 13.13
N VAL A 126 3.84 -10.88 12.21
CA VAL A 126 2.62 -10.11 12.07
C VAL A 126 1.43 -10.79 12.73
N THR A 127 1.05 -10.34 13.93
CA THR A 127 -0.17 -10.81 14.58
C THR A 127 -1.41 -10.25 13.89
N GLU A 128 -2.53 -10.97 13.94
CA GLU A 128 -3.80 -10.51 13.36
C GLU A 128 -4.24 -9.16 13.94
N GLN A 129 -4.02 -8.95 15.24
CA GLN A 129 -4.30 -7.68 15.90
C GLN A 129 -3.40 -6.55 15.38
N TRP A 130 -2.12 -6.83 15.14
CA TRP A 130 -1.22 -5.86 14.52
C TRP A 130 -1.68 -5.51 13.11
N LYS A 131 -2.08 -6.51 12.29
CA LYS A 131 -2.61 -6.27 10.93
C LYS A 131 -3.80 -5.34 10.97
N CYS A 132 -4.76 -5.60 11.86
CA CYS A 132 -5.94 -4.75 12.03
C CYS A 132 -5.54 -3.31 12.35
N ARG A 133 -4.69 -3.09 13.36
CA ARG A 133 -4.25 -1.75 13.75
C ARG A 133 -3.50 -1.03 12.63
N LYS A 134 -2.63 -1.74 11.92
CA LYS A 134 -1.85 -1.18 10.81
C LYS A 134 -2.76 -0.81 9.63
N PHE A 135 -3.72 -1.67 9.31
CA PHE A 135 -4.74 -1.42 8.28
C PHE A 135 -5.63 -0.24 8.65
N GLU A 136 -6.18 -0.21 9.88
CA GLU A 136 -6.99 0.90 10.41
C GLU A 136 -6.27 2.23 10.28
N ARG A 137 -5.00 2.31 10.70
CA ARG A 137 -4.18 3.52 10.64
C ARG A 137 -3.89 4.01 9.23
N GLY A 138 -4.00 3.15 8.23
CA GLY A 138 -3.85 3.54 6.83
C GLY A 138 -5.17 3.91 6.14
N LEU A 139 -6.33 3.67 6.77
CA LEU A 139 -7.61 4.06 6.18
C LEU A 139 -7.76 5.58 6.11
N ARG A 140 -8.54 6.04 5.12
CA ARG A 140 -8.93 7.45 5.04
C ARG A 140 -9.63 7.89 6.33
N HIS A 141 -9.41 9.14 6.72
CA HIS A 141 -9.89 9.70 7.98
C HIS A 141 -11.41 9.52 8.22
N ASN A 142 -12.24 9.67 7.18
CA ASN A 142 -13.68 9.49 7.29
C ASN A 142 -14.08 8.04 7.61
N LEU A 143 -13.41 7.06 7.01
CA LEU A 143 -13.62 5.64 7.30
C LEU A 143 -13.07 5.28 8.68
N LEU A 144 -11.84 5.72 8.98
CA LEU A 144 -11.21 5.50 10.29
C LEU A 144 -12.11 5.99 11.42
N ARG A 145 -12.69 7.18 11.31
CA ARG A 145 -13.57 7.75 12.34
C ARG A 145 -14.81 6.89 12.61
N ALA A 146 -15.35 6.22 11.59
CA ALA A 146 -16.52 5.34 11.74
C ALA A 146 -16.15 3.99 12.38
N LEU A 147 -14.92 3.50 12.16
CA LEU A 147 -14.51 2.14 12.51
C LEU A 147 -13.71 2.05 13.81
N ILE A 148 -12.98 3.10 14.20
CA ILE A 148 -12.04 3.07 15.33
C ILE A 148 -12.68 2.65 16.66
N LEU A 149 -13.96 2.94 16.85
CA LEU A 149 -14.70 2.61 18.07
C LEU A 149 -15.19 1.15 18.10
N LEU A 150 -15.23 0.47 16.95
CA LEU A 150 -15.73 -0.91 16.83
C LEU A 150 -14.72 -1.96 17.31
N LYS A 151 -13.46 -1.57 17.54
CA LYS A 151 -12.37 -2.43 18.05
C LYS A 151 -12.31 -3.79 17.33
N ILE A 152 -12.36 -3.77 16.00
CA ILE A 152 -12.40 -4.99 15.19
C ILE A 152 -11.01 -5.64 15.23
N ASN A 153 -10.95 -6.93 15.54
CA ASN A 153 -9.71 -7.68 15.75
C ASN A 153 -9.49 -8.80 14.71
N LYS A 154 -10.25 -8.78 13.62
CA LYS A 154 -10.09 -9.67 12.46
C LYS A 154 -10.02 -8.83 11.20
N LEU A 155 -8.96 -9.00 10.41
CA LEU A 155 -8.71 -8.15 9.23
C LEU A 155 -9.84 -8.27 8.22
N THR A 156 -10.34 -9.48 7.99
CA THR A 156 -11.46 -9.75 7.08
C THR A 156 -12.71 -8.96 7.44
N LYS A 157 -13.12 -9.01 8.72
CA LYS A 157 -14.27 -8.26 9.23
C LYS A 157 -14.04 -6.75 9.12
N LEU A 158 -12.82 -6.27 9.39
CA LEU A 158 -12.47 -4.86 9.30
C LEU A 158 -12.62 -4.34 7.86
N VAL A 159 -12.09 -5.09 6.89
CA VAL A 159 -12.18 -4.78 5.45
C VAL A 159 -13.65 -4.73 5.01
N GLU A 160 -14.46 -5.72 5.40
CA GLU A 160 -15.89 -5.75 5.08
C GLU A 160 -16.63 -4.51 5.60
N GLN A 161 -16.41 -4.14 6.87
CA GLN A 161 -17.00 -2.96 7.45
C GLN A 161 -16.51 -1.67 6.78
N ALA A 162 -15.22 -1.58 6.46
CA ALA A 162 -14.67 -0.45 5.73
C ALA A 162 -15.29 -0.28 4.34
N LYS A 163 -15.51 -1.38 3.61
CA LYS A 163 -16.24 -1.37 2.32
C LYS A 163 -17.69 -0.89 2.48
N VAL A 164 -18.38 -1.26 3.55
CA VAL A 164 -19.75 -0.79 3.83
C VAL A 164 -19.76 0.73 4.05
N VAL A 165 -18.86 1.23 4.90
CA VAL A 165 -18.73 2.66 5.19
C VAL A 165 -18.36 3.45 3.94
N GLU A 166 -17.43 2.94 3.12
CA GLU A 166 -17.03 3.56 1.84
C GLU A 166 -18.23 3.76 0.91
N ARG A 167 -19.11 2.76 0.78
CA ARG A 167 -20.33 2.87 -0.04
C ARG A 167 -21.32 3.91 0.51
N ILE A 168 -21.45 4.02 1.84
CA ILE A 168 -22.35 4.99 2.48
C ILE A 168 -21.82 6.42 2.24
N GLU A 169 -20.53 6.63 2.44
CA GLU A 169 -19.86 7.91 2.22
C GLU A 169 -19.97 8.36 0.75
N GLU A 170 -19.77 7.44 -0.20
CA GLU A 170 -19.87 7.75 -1.63
C GLU A 170 -21.30 8.17 -2.03
N LYS A 171 -22.32 7.44 -1.55
CA LYS A 171 -23.73 7.84 -1.74
C LYS A 171 -24.04 9.20 -1.11
N GLY A 172 -23.49 9.46 0.08
CA GLY A 172 -23.62 10.75 0.76
C GLY A 172 -23.00 11.91 -0.03
N ARG A 173 -21.83 11.69 -0.64
CA ARG A 173 -21.17 12.67 -1.53
C ARG A 173 -22.01 12.95 -2.78
N MET A 174 -22.49 11.91 -3.45
CA MET A 174 -23.36 12.06 -4.63
C MET A 174 -24.63 12.88 -4.32
N MET A 175 -25.28 12.60 -3.18
CA MET A 175 -26.47 13.34 -2.74
C MET A 175 -26.17 14.82 -2.45
N ARG A 176 -25.00 15.15 -1.89
CA ARG A 176 -24.58 16.54 -1.65
C ARG A 176 -24.28 17.27 -2.95
N ILE A 177 -23.66 16.62 -3.93
CA ILE A 177 -23.38 17.20 -5.25
C ILE A 177 -24.70 17.49 -6.00
N GLN A 178 -25.66 16.58 -5.96
CA GLN A 178 -26.99 16.79 -6.57
C GLN A 178 -27.73 17.96 -5.90
N LYS A 179 -27.71 18.07 -4.56
CA LYS A 179 -28.32 19.22 -3.85
C LYS A 179 -27.60 20.54 -4.13
N GLY A 180 -26.28 20.54 -4.30
CA GLY A 180 -25.50 21.73 -4.65
C GLY A 180 -25.76 22.25 -6.06
N SER A 181 -26.13 21.35 -6.99
CA SER A 181 -26.49 21.72 -8.37
C SER A 181 -27.87 22.42 -8.47
N PHE A 182 -28.80 22.11 -7.56
CA PHE A 182 -30.13 22.75 -7.51
C PHE A 182 -30.15 24.10 -6.74
N SER A 183 -29.06 24.49 -6.07
CA SER A 183 -28.96 25.75 -5.32
C SER A 183 -28.33 26.92 -6.11
N GLY A 184 -28.42 26.91 -7.44
CA GLY A 184 -27.97 28.00 -8.32
C GLY A 184 -28.82 29.27 -8.27
N GLY A 185 -29.95 29.29 -7.55
CA GLY A 185 -30.76 30.48 -7.31
C GLY A 185 -30.23 31.32 -6.15
N LYS A 186 -29.13 32.07 -6.35
CA LYS A 186 -28.73 33.14 -5.42
C LYS A 186 -29.79 34.24 -5.44
N THR A 187 -30.68 34.26 -4.46
CA THR A 187 -31.31 35.53 -4.06
C THR A 187 -30.18 36.39 -3.48
N MET A 188 -29.77 37.39 -4.25
CA MET A 188 -28.88 38.47 -3.81
C MET A 188 -29.49 39.13 -2.57
N LYS A 189 -29.07 38.74 -1.36
CA LYS A 189 -29.28 39.59 -0.19
C LYS A 189 -28.43 40.83 -0.42
N LYS A 190 -29.09 42.00 -0.53
CA LYS A 190 -28.44 43.31 -0.64
C LYS A 190 -27.35 43.43 0.44
N PRO A 191 -26.16 43.97 0.12
CA PRO A 191 -25.15 44.27 1.13
C PRO A 191 -25.74 45.26 2.14
N TYR A 192 -25.46 45.05 3.42
CA TYR A 192 -25.81 46.00 4.47
C TYR A 192 -25.04 47.30 4.23
N GLU A 193 -25.73 48.39 3.93
CA GLU A 193 -25.12 49.73 3.91
C GLU A 193 -24.79 50.14 5.35
N ARG A 194 -23.50 50.27 5.63
CA ARG A 194 -23.00 50.84 6.89
C ARG A 194 -23.39 52.34 6.91
N PRO A 195 -24.14 52.83 7.91
CA PRO A 195 -24.41 54.26 8.04
C PRO A 195 -23.10 55.03 8.21
N GLN A 196 -22.94 56.13 7.46
CA GLN A 196 -21.79 57.02 7.60
C GLN A 196 -21.78 57.68 8.98
N PRO A 197 -20.62 57.86 9.63
CA PRO A 197 -20.54 58.63 10.86
C PRO A 197 -20.81 60.11 10.56
N ILE A 198 -21.84 60.67 11.19
CA ILE A 198 -22.06 62.12 11.26
C ILE A 198 -20.92 62.71 12.09
N ASN A 199 -19.88 63.18 11.42
CA ASN A 199 -18.88 64.06 12.00
C ASN A 199 -19.12 65.47 11.47
N GLN A 200 -19.74 66.31 12.30
CA GLN A 200 -19.52 67.75 12.36
C GLN A 200 -20.28 68.33 13.55
N TRP A 201 -19.77 68.09 14.76
CA TRP A 201 -20.07 68.94 15.90
C TRP A 201 -18.94 69.96 16.00
N THR A 202 -19.14 71.14 15.43
CA THR A 202 -18.36 72.32 15.82
C THR A 202 -19.13 72.98 16.97
N PRO A 203 -18.59 73.05 18.19
CA PRO A 203 -19.29 73.73 19.28
C PRO A 203 -19.35 75.23 18.99
N LYS A 204 -20.57 75.79 18.93
CA LYS A 204 -20.80 77.23 18.82
C LYS A 204 -20.79 77.88 20.20
N CYS A 205 -20.21 79.07 20.30
CA CYS A 205 -20.22 79.85 21.52
C CYS A 205 -21.64 80.29 21.89
N PHE A 206 -22.06 80.04 23.13
CA PHE A 206 -23.45 80.23 23.56
C PHE A 206 -23.84 81.70 23.78
N GLN A 207 -22.88 82.63 23.75
CA GLN A 207 -23.13 84.05 24.03
C GLN A 207 -23.16 84.93 22.77
N CYS A 208 -22.59 84.47 21.64
CA CYS A 208 -22.59 85.20 20.36
C CYS A 208 -22.96 84.35 19.14
N GLY A 209 -23.15 83.04 19.30
CA GLY A 209 -23.61 82.14 18.23
C GLY A 209 -22.59 81.83 17.12
N GLY A 210 -21.36 82.33 17.23
CA GLY A 210 -20.28 82.08 16.26
C GLY A 210 -19.37 80.89 16.62
N ASN A 211 -18.66 80.38 15.62
CA ASN A 211 -17.53 79.46 15.82
C ASN A 211 -16.27 80.29 16.08
N HIS A 212 -15.55 79.98 17.16
CA HIS A 212 -14.21 80.54 17.43
C HIS A 212 -13.19 79.41 17.41
N LEU A 213 -11.97 79.72 16.94
CA LEU A 213 -10.84 78.80 16.89
C LEU A 213 -10.10 78.78 18.23
#